data_AF-A0A3B8RY19-F1
#
_entry.id   AF-A0A3B8RY19-F1
#
_cell.length_a   1.000
_cell.length_b   1.000
_cell.length_c   1.000
_cell.angle_alpha   90.00
_cell.angle_beta   90.00
_cell.angle_gamma   90.00
#
_symmetry.space_group_name_H-M   'P 1'
#
loop_
_entity.id
_entity.type
_entity.pdbx_description
1 polymer ?
#
loop_
_entity_poly.entity_id
_entity_poly.type
_entity_poly.pdbx_seq_one_letter_code
_entity_poly.pdbx_strand_id
1 'polypeptide(L)'
;MINFALQAKYRNIFKKLFIGILGAVGTIIVITFTGYQGAGLTPDSVVYISVARNLTANQGFVNYDGVYFVLQPPLYPILLALLKFLTSIDPLISASYLNSFLFGLNVYISGIFLLKHLKSFALVCLGTISVLFSFTLIKVSFMALSETLFISLLLIFLYNIETYQRKRKLLPFILISVSAALACLTRYTGVVLLFTGMICILLWGRNIFKERIGEFLSFTIVASLPIGGWIIRNYFLSNTLIGQRAVSSYTLFENINFFWNTLLPWYLPLKLSDVYLGFILLIITIWILFVSDREKISKILLLKQIGPSLLFTILYSGK
;
A
#
# COMPACT_ATOMS: atom_id res chain seq x y z
N MET A 1 4.18 -40.93 5.76
CA MET A 1 3.90 -39.56 6.25
C MET A 1 5.02 -38.56 5.99
N ILE A 2 6.30 -38.89 6.22
CA ILE A 2 7.45 -37.98 6.01
C ILE A 2 7.57 -37.50 4.54
N ASN A 3 7.42 -38.40 3.55
CA ASN A 3 7.47 -38.03 2.13
C ASN A 3 6.38 -37.04 1.68
N PHE A 4 5.18 -37.13 2.27
CA PHE A 4 4.07 -36.22 1.93
C PHE A 4 4.27 -34.82 2.51
N ALA A 5 4.76 -34.73 3.76
CA ALA A 5 5.09 -33.45 4.38
C ALA A 5 6.26 -32.74 3.67
N LEU A 6 7.28 -33.50 3.23
CA LEU A 6 8.37 -32.98 2.41
C LEU A 6 7.85 -32.49 1.05
N GLN A 7 7.07 -33.29 0.32
CA GLN A 7 6.48 -32.87 -0.96
C GLN A 7 5.61 -31.60 -0.83
N ALA A 8 4.81 -31.49 0.24
CA ALA A 8 4.01 -30.29 0.50
C ALA A 8 4.88 -29.06 0.79
N LYS A 9 5.99 -29.23 1.53
CA LYS A 9 6.97 -28.17 1.80
C LYS A 9 7.66 -27.72 0.50
N TYR A 10 8.15 -28.64 -0.32
CA TYR A 10 8.79 -28.34 -1.61
C TYR A 10 7.83 -27.64 -2.57
N ARG A 11 6.57 -28.08 -2.65
CA ARG A 11 5.54 -27.43 -3.47
C ARG A 11 5.28 -25.99 -3.03
N ASN A 12 5.30 -25.70 -1.73
CA ASN A 12 5.16 -24.34 -1.23
C ASN A 12 6.40 -23.47 -1.50
N ILE A 13 7.60 -24.04 -1.41
CA ILE A 13 8.84 -23.33 -1.77
C ILE A 13 8.83 -22.98 -3.25
N PHE A 14 8.51 -23.94 -4.13
CA PHE A 14 8.43 -23.72 -5.57
C PHE A 14 7.46 -22.58 -5.93
N LYS A 15 6.25 -22.58 -5.36
CA LYS A 15 5.27 -21.52 -5.59
C LYS A 15 5.80 -20.14 -5.18
N LYS A 16 6.45 -20.04 -4.02
CA LYS A 16 7.06 -18.79 -3.54
C LYS A 16 8.23 -18.35 -4.41
N LEU A 17 9.06 -19.28 -4.87
CA LEU A 17 10.16 -19.01 -5.77
C LEU A 17 9.66 -18.47 -7.11
N PHE A 18 8.63 -19.09 -7.68
CA PHE A 18 7.99 -18.62 -8.91
C PHE A 18 7.46 -17.18 -8.77
N ILE A 19 6.76 -16.87 -7.67
CA ILE A 19 6.31 -15.51 -7.37
C ILE A 19 7.50 -14.56 -7.17
N GLY A 20 8.59 -15.04 -6.56
CA GLY A 20 9.85 -14.31 -6.44
C GLY A 20 10.48 -13.95 -7.79
N ILE A 21 10.46 -14.88 -8.74
CA ILE A 21 10.91 -14.64 -10.12
C ILE A 21 10.05 -13.57 -10.78
N LEU A 22 8.72 -13.62 -10.65
CA LEU A 22 7.83 -12.57 -11.17
C LEU A 22 8.12 -11.20 -10.55
N GLY A 23 8.41 -11.15 -9.25
CA GLY A 23 8.86 -9.92 -8.57
C GLY A 23 10.18 -9.39 -9.16
N ALA A 24 11.17 -10.27 -9.37
CA ALA A 24 12.44 -9.89 -9.99
C ALA A 24 12.27 -9.39 -11.42
N VAL A 25 11.39 -10.03 -12.21
CA VAL A 25 11.02 -9.55 -13.56
C VAL A 25 10.41 -8.15 -13.48
N GLY A 26 9.55 -7.86 -12.50
CA GLY A 26 9.02 -6.52 -12.27
C GLY A 26 10.12 -5.48 -12.03
N THR A 27 11.09 -5.79 -11.16
CA THR A 27 12.26 -4.93 -10.94
C THR A 27 13.03 -4.70 -12.23
N ILE A 28 13.30 -5.78 -12.99
CA ILE A 28 14.05 -5.72 -14.24
C ILE A 28 13.34 -4.85 -15.28
N ILE A 29 12.01 -4.97 -15.43
CA ILE A 29 11.23 -4.12 -16.33
C ILE A 29 11.47 -2.65 -15.98
N VAL A 30 11.20 -2.24 -14.74
CA VAL A 30 11.33 -0.82 -14.36
C VAL A 30 12.75 -0.33 -14.57
N ILE A 31 13.76 -1.04 -14.04
CA ILE A 31 15.14 -0.56 -14.12
C ILE A 31 15.68 -0.54 -15.55
N THR A 32 15.17 -1.38 -16.45
CA THR A 32 15.61 -1.36 -17.86
C THR A 32 15.16 -0.07 -18.55
N PHE A 33 13.94 0.40 -18.25
CA PHE A 33 13.39 1.63 -18.83
C PHE A 33 13.90 2.90 -18.13
N THR A 34 14.16 2.86 -16.82
CA THR A 34 14.55 4.05 -16.03
C THR A 34 16.02 4.09 -15.61
N GLY A 35 16.78 3.01 -15.83
CA GLY A 35 18.14 2.88 -15.32
C GLY A 35 19.15 3.81 -15.99
N TYR A 36 18.96 4.13 -17.28
CA TYR A 36 19.88 5.00 -18.02
C TYR A 36 19.61 6.50 -17.81
N GLN A 37 18.33 6.91 -17.85
CA GLN A 37 17.94 8.33 -17.80
C GLN A 37 17.50 8.80 -16.40
N GLY A 38 17.36 7.89 -15.44
CA GLY A 38 16.72 8.15 -14.15
C GLY A 38 15.20 7.98 -14.20
N ALA A 39 14.55 8.21 -13.07
CA ALA A 39 13.09 8.12 -13.00
C ALA A 39 12.42 9.26 -13.79
N GLY A 40 11.22 9.00 -14.31
CA GLY A 40 10.39 10.02 -14.95
C GLY A 40 9.97 11.13 -13.97
N LEU A 41 9.65 12.30 -14.54
CA LEU A 41 9.34 13.51 -13.78
C LEU A 41 7.89 13.93 -13.96
N THR A 42 7.31 14.35 -12.84
CA THR A 42 6.03 15.07 -12.73
C THR A 42 6.27 16.31 -11.84
N PRO A 43 5.31 17.25 -11.72
CA PRO A 43 5.46 18.38 -10.80
C PRO A 43 5.82 17.97 -9.36
N ASP A 44 5.18 16.92 -8.84
CA ASP A 44 5.49 16.36 -7.51
C ASP A 44 6.89 15.74 -7.46
N SER A 45 7.33 15.09 -8.54
CA SER A 45 8.68 14.51 -8.62
C SER A 45 9.77 15.56 -8.48
N VAL A 46 9.60 16.71 -9.14
CA VAL A 46 10.56 17.83 -9.06
C VAL A 46 10.68 18.31 -7.61
N VAL A 47 9.54 18.45 -6.92
CA VAL A 47 9.50 18.79 -5.49
C VAL A 47 10.27 17.76 -4.67
N TYR A 48 9.93 16.47 -4.78
CA TYR A 48 10.59 15.42 -3.98
C TYR A 48 12.11 15.35 -4.19
N ILE A 49 12.55 15.45 -5.44
CA ILE A 49 13.98 15.41 -5.79
C ILE A 49 14.70 16.66 -5.28
N SER A 50 14.09 17.84 -5.42
CA SER A 50 14.67 19.09 -4.91
C SER A 50 14.86 19.06 -3.39
N VAL A 51 13.85 18.62 -2.65
CA VAL A 51 13.90 18.46 -1.20
C VAL A 51 14.99 17.45 -0.81
N ALA A 52 15.09 16.33 -1.51
CA ALA A 52 16.13 15.33 -1.24
C ALA A 52 17.54 15.91 -1.45
N ARG A 53 17.75 16.71 -2.51
CA ARG A 53 19.03 17.41 -2.75
C ARG A 53 19.33 18.43 -1.65
N ASN A 54 18.34 19.23 -1.24
CA ASN A 54 18.47 20.26 -0.22
C ASN A 54 18.75 19.67 1.17
N LEU A 55 18.14 18.54 1.52
CA LEU A 55 18.45 17.80 2.75
C LEU A 55 19.93 17.39 2.83
N THR A 56 20.47 16.84 1.74
CA THR A 56 21.91 16.47 1.71
C THR A 56 22.86 17.67 1.67
N ALA A 57 22.36 18.84 1.27
CA ALA A 57 23.11 20.10 1.27
C ALA A 57 22.98 20.88 2.58
N ASN A 58 22.40 20.28 3.63
CA ASN A 58 22.14 20.89 4.93
C ASN A 58 21.21 22.13 4.89
N GLN A 59 20.37 22.24 3.86
CA GLN A 59 19.39 23.34 3.72
C GLN A 59 18.04 23.00 4.36
N GLY A 60 17.82 21.74 4.75
CA GLY A 60 16.59 21.28 5.39
C GLY A 60 15.46 20.96 4.39
N PHE A 61 14.23 20.91 4.91
CA PHE A 61 13.02 20.56 4.14
C PHE A 61 12.48 21.77 3.36
N VAL A 62 13.16 22.10 2.28
CA VAL A 62 12.88 23.25 1.41
C VAL A 62 12.78 22.78 -0.04
N ASN A 63 11.81 23.31 -0.78
CA ASN A 63 11.57 23.04 -2.20
C ASN A 63 12.56 23.79 -3.11
N TYR A 64 12.47 23.55 -4.42
CA TYR A 64 13.28 24.24 -5.44
C TYR A 64 13.08 25.76 -5.48
N ASP A 65 11.94 26.26 -5.00
CA ASP A 65 11.56 27.68 -4.96
C ASP A 65 11.92 28.36 -3.62
N GLY A 66 12.58 27.65 -2.71
CA GLY A 66 12.93 28.19 -1.39
C GLY A 66 11.79 28.14 -0.36
N VAL A 67 10.60 27.64 -0.73
CA VAL A 67 9.47 27.52 0.20
C VAL A 67 9.58 26.23 1.01
N TYR A 68 9.13 26.28 2.27
CA TYR A 68 9.11 25.09 3.14
C TYR A 68 8.27 23.96 2.55
N PHE A 69 8.83 22.75 2.54
CA PHE A 69 8.13 21.55 2.14
C PHE A 69 7.11 21.14 3.21
N VAL A 70 5.83 21.47 2.99
CA VAL A 70 4.71 21.21 3.91
C VAL A 70 3.52 20.51 3.25
N LEU A 71 3.44 20.58 1.92
CA LEU A 71 2.29 20.09 1.16
C LEU A 71 2.21 18.56 1.13
N GLN A 72 3.33 17.86 1.15
CA GLN A 72 3.41 16.40 1.17
C GLN A 72 4.16 15.89 2.42
N PRO A 73 3.93 14.63 2.82
CA PRO A 73 4.71 13.99 3.89
C PRO A 73 6.16 13.69 3.48
N PRO A 74 7.09 13.51 4.44
CA PRO A 74 8.52 13.61 4.18
C PRO A 74 9.23 12.29 3.84
N LEU A 75 8.60 11.13 4.01
CA LEU A 75 9.35 9.87 3.98
C LEU A 75 10.02 9.62 2.63
N TYR A 76 9.34 9.93 1.53
CA TYR A 76 9.90 9.68 0.20
C TYR A 76 11.15 10.55 -0.08
N PRO A 77 11.12 11.88 0.09
CA PRO A 77 12.33 12.71 0.04
C PRO A 77 13.42 12.29 1.02
N ILE A 78 13.07 11.90 2.25
CA ILE A 78 14.05 11.42 3.24
C ILE A 78 14.77 10.16 2.73
N LEU A 79 14.04 9.20 2.17
CA LEU A 79 14.64 7.98 1.61
C LEU A 79 15.57 8.29 0.44
N LEU A 80 15.17 9.20 -0.46
CA LEU A 80 16.02 9.63 -1.56
C LEU A 80 17.27 10.38 -1.07
N ALA A 81 17.13 11.24 -0.06
CA ALA A 81 18.26 11.93 0.56
C ALA A 81 19.22 10.94 1.25
N LEU A 82 18.68 9.93 1.95
CA LEU A 82 19.46 8.86 2.57
C LEU A 82 20.24 8.07 1.52
N LEU A 83 19.61 7.70 0.40
CA LEU A 83 20.29 7.00 -0.69
C LEU A 83 21.42 7.86 -1.28
N LYS A 84 21.16 9.15 -1.52
CA LYS A 84 22.22 10.08 -1.97
C LYS A 84 23.35 10.18 -0.94
N PHE A 85 23.04 10.29 0.34
CA PHE A 85 24.07 10.37 1.39
C PHE A 85 24.95 9.10 1.43
N LEU A 86 24.35 7.91 1.27
CA LEU A 86 25.07 6.64 1.34
C LEU A 86 25.83 6.30 0.04
N THR A 87 25.31 6.69 -1.12
CA THR A 87 25.84 6.24 -2.43
C THR A 87 26.44 7.37 -3.27
N SER A 88 26.25 8.63 -2.86
CA SER A 88 26.58 9.83 -3.64
C SER A 88 25.86 9.93 -5.01
N ILE A 89 24.88 9.07 -5.27
CA ILE A 89 24.08 9.08 -6.50
C ILE A 89 23.02 10.17 -6.44
N ASP A 90 22.74 10.83 -7.56
CA ASP A 90 21.70 11.86 -7.62
C ASP A 90 20.30 11.29 -7.30
N PRO A 91 19.44 12.01 -6.56
CA PRO A 91 18.14 11.50 -6.13
C PRO A 91 17.21 11.09 -7.28
N LEU A 92 17.37 11.68 -8.48
CA LEU A 92 16.64 11.27 -9.69
C LEU A 92 16.97 9.83 -10.10
N ILE A 93 18.24 9.46 -10.03
CA ILE A 93 18.73 8.12 -10.36
C ILE A 93 18.42 7.17 -9.19
N SER A 94 18.64 7.61 -7.94
CA SER A 94 18.27 6.82 -6.76
C SER A 94 16.77 6.48 -6.73
N ALA A 95 15.90 7.37 -7.20
CA ALA A 95 14.47 7.12 -7.32
C ALA A 95 14.15 5.97 -8.30
N SER A 96 14.91 5.86 -9.40
CA SER A 96 14.80 4.75 -10.37
C SER A 96 15.12 3.40 -9.73
N TYR A 97 16.24 3.31 -8.99
CA TYR A 97 16.61 2.10 -8.25
C TYR A 97 15.62 1.77 -7.13
N LEU A 98 15.18 2.77 -6.37
CA LEU A 98 14.22 2.59 -5.29
C LEU A 98 12.88 2.08 -5.83
N ASN A 99 12.33 2.74 -6.85
CA ASN A 99 11.02 2.39 -7.39
C ASN A 99 11.02 1.05 -8.13
N SER A 100 12.10 0.71 -8.84
CA SER A 100 12.23 -0.61 -9.47
C SER A 100 12.19 -1.73 -8.43
N PHE A 101 12.97 -1.59 -7.34
CA PHE A 101 12.94 -2.55 -6.23
C PHE A 101 11.56 -2.64 -5.58
N LEU A 102 10.94 -1.49 -5.27
CA LEU A 102 9.61 -1.44 -4.65
C LEU A 102 8.52 -2.03 -5.55
N PHE A 103 8.61 -1.84 -6.87
CA PHE A 103 7.66 -2.44 -7.81
C PHE A 103 7.78 -3.96 -7.83
N GLY A 104 9.00 -4.51 -7.89
CA GLY A 104 9.20 -5.95 -7.76
C GLY A 104 8.72 -6.51 -6.41
N LEU A 105 8.93 -5.74 -5.33
CA LEU A 105 8.38 -6.07 -4.00
C LEU A 105 6.85 -6.06 -3.99
N ASN A 106 6.20 -5.11 -4.66
CA ASN A 106 4.75 -5.03 -4.78
C ASN A 106 4.18 -6.24 -5.52
N VAL A 107 4.81 -6.65 -6.61
CA VAL A 107 4.44 -7.88 -7.37
C VAL A 107 4.61 -9.11 -6.48
N TYR A 108 5.74 -9.22 -5.77
CA TYR A 108 6.01 -10.34 -4.89
C TYR A 108 4.99 -10.45 -3.75
N ILE A 109 4.77 -9.38 -2.99
CA ILE A 109 3.84 -9.39 -1.85
C ILE A 109 2.42 -9.65 -2.34
N SER A 110 2.00 -9.07 -3.47
CA SER A 110 0.70 -9.35 -4.07
C SER A 110 0.53 -10.83 -4.39
N GLY A 111 1.54 -11.46 -5.01
CA GLY A 111 1.48 -12.90 -5.30
C GLY A 111 1.46 -13.77 -4.04
N ILE A 112 2.23 -13.42 -3.01
CA ILE A 112 2.20 -14.12 -1.71
C ILE A 112 0.85 -13.94 -1.00
N PHE A 113 0.26 -12.75 -1.11
CA PHE A 113 -1.07 -12.45 -0.59
C PHE A 113 -2.14 -13.30 -1.33
N LEU A 114 -2.12 -13.34 -2.66
CA LEU A 114 -3.01 -14.19 -3.45
C LEU A 114 -2.82 -15.68 -3.13
N LEU A 115 -1.59 -16.14 -2.95
CA LEU A 115 -1.29 -17.53 -2.57
C LEU A 115 -1.90 -17.94 -1.23
N LYS A 116 -2.14 -16.98 -0.33
CA LYS A 116 -2.76 -17.19 0.98
C LYS A 116 -4.29 -17.36 0.88
N HIS A 117 -4.93 -16.72 -0.10
CA HIS A 117 -6.39 -16.68 -0.23
C HIS A 117 -6.93 -17.59 -1.33
N LEU A 118 -6.16 -17.86 -2.37
CA LEU A 118 -6.59 -18.66 -3.52
C LEU A 118 -6.10 -20.11 -3.41
N LYS A 119 -7.01 -21.06 -3.66
CA LYS A 119 -6.69 -22.49 -3.68
C LYS A 119 -5.97 -22.91 -4.97
N SER A 120 -6.33 -22.30 -6.10
CA SER A 120 -5.76 -22.59 -7.42
C SER A 120 -4.48 -21.80 -7.66
N PHE A 121 -3.38 -22.50 -7.92
CA PHE A 121 -2.11 -21.84 -8.25
C PHE A 121 -2.17 -21.12 -9.60
N ALA A 122 -2.96 -21.60 -10.56
CA ALA A 122 -3.15 -20.92 -11.84
C ALA A 122 -3.77 -19.53 -11.65
N LEU A 123 -4.77 -19.39 -10.76
CA LEU A 123 -5.37 -18.09 -10.43
C LEU A 123 -4.38 -17.17 -9.70
N VAL A 124 -3.51 -17.71 -8.85
CA VAL A 124 -2.42 -16.95 -8.21
C VAL A 124 -1.45 -16.42 -9.27
N CYS A 125 -1.06 -17.26 -10.24
CA CYS A 125 -0.20 -16.85 -11.35
C CYS A 125 -0.87 -15.74 -12.18
N LEU A 126 -2.12 -15.95 -12.61
CA LEU A 126 -2.86 -14.95 -13.39
C LEU A 126 -3.01 -13.62 -12.64
N GLY A 127 -3.36 -13.64 -11.36
CA GLY A 127 -3.47 -12.42 -10.55
C GLY A 127 -2.12 -11.73 -10.35
N THR A 128 -1.04 -12.48 -10.13
CA THR A 128 0.31 -11.90 -9.98
C THR A 128 0.81 -11.31 -11.30
N ILE A 129 0.55 -11.98 -12.43
CA ILE A 129 0.86 -11.50 -13.78
C ILE A 129 0.05 -10.24 -14.10
N SER A 130 -1.22 -10.18 -13.69
CA SER A 130 -2.05 -8.98 -13.84
C SER A 130 -1.47 -7.77 -13.09
N VAL A 131 -0.93 -7.97 -11.88
CA VAL A 131 -0.21 -6.91 -11.15
C VAL A 131 1.08 -6.53 -11.87
N LEU A 132 1.86 -7.52 -12.32
CA LEU A 132 3.12 -7.31 -13.04
C LEU A 132 2.95 -6.48 -14.32
N PHE A 133 1.88 -6.72 -15.08
CA PHE A 133 1.59 -6.02 -16.33
C PHE A 133 0.53 -4.91 -16.18
N SER A 134 0.23 -4.49 -14.96
CA SER A 134 -0.70 -3.38 -14.73
C SER A 134 -0.10 -2.08 -15.25
N PHE A 135 -0.72 -1.51 -16.29
CA PHE A 135 -0.28 -0.24 -16.87
C PHE A 135 -0.19 0.87 -15.83
N THR A 136 -1.17 0.99 -14.94
CA THR A 136 -1.20 2.00 -13.88
C THR A 136 -0.02 1.84 -12.91
N LEU A 137 0.26 0.61 -12.46
CA LEU A 137 1.35 0.38 -11.50
C LEU A 137 2.73 0.57 -12.15
N ILE A 138 2.90 0.15 -13.41
CA ILE A 138 4.14 0.37 -14.18
C ILE A 138 4.36 1.87 -14.41
N LYS A 139 3.33 2.60 -14.85
CA LYS A 139 3.45 4.04 -15.12
C LYS A 139 3.87 4.80 -13.86
N VAL A 140 3.29 4.46 -12.72
CA VAL A 140 3.62 5.08 -11.43
C VAL A 140 5.02 4.69 -10.95
N SER A 141 5.46 3.45 -11.18
CA SER A 141 6.81 3.02 -10.80
C SER A 141 7.91 3.63 -11.67
N PHE A 142 7.59 4.05 -12.89
CA PHE A 142 8.53 4.78 -13.75
C PHE A 142 8.80 6.21 -13.26
N MET A 143 7.85 6.83 -12.56
CA MET A 143 7.96 8.23 -12.11
C MET A 143 8.54 8.31 -10.70
N ALA A 144 9.31 9.35 -10.38
CA ALA A 144 9.79 9.60 -9.01
C ALA A 144 8.64 10.08 -8.11
N LEU A 145 7.80 9.14 -7.71
CA LEU A 145 6.55 9.34 -6.98
C LEU A 145 6.51 8.47 -5.72
N SER A 146 5.88 9.01 -4.67
CA SER A 146 5.68 8.36 -3.36
C SER A 146 4.80 7.11 -3.41
N GLU A 147 4.03 6.96 -4.48
CA GLU A 147 2.93 6.02 -4.64
C GLU A 147 3.42 4.58 -4.64
N THR A 148 4.53 4.29 -5.33
CA THR A 148 5.12 2.95 -5.38
C THR A 148 5.50 2.46 -3.98
N LEU A 149 6.09 3.34 -3.17
CA LEU A 149 6.45 3.08 -1.77
C LEU A 149 5.21 2.95 -0.89
N PHE A 150 4.21 3.82 -1.08
CA PHE A 150 2.94 3.75 -0.34
C PHE A 150 2.26 2.40 -0.56
N ILE A 151 2.21 1.91 -1.80
CA ILE A 151 1.63 0.61 -2.14
C ILE A 151 2.39 -0.53 -1.44
N SER A 152 3.72 -0.48 -1.38
CA SER A 152 4.51 -1.49 -0.65
C SER A 152 4.15 -1.54 0.83
N LEU A 153 4.07 -0.37 1.49
CA LEU A 153 3.71 -0.28 2.90
C LEU A 153 2.28 -0.75 3.15
N LEU A 154 1.35 -0.41 2.27
CA LEU A 154 -0.04 -0.87 2.30
C LEU A 154 -0.13 -2.40 2.17
N LEU A 155 0.59 -3.01 1.23
CA LEU A 155 0.58 -4.46 1.05
C LEU A 155 1.20 -5.18 2.25
N ILE A 156 2.29 -4.65 2.81
CA ILE A 156 2.89 -5.15 4.05
C ILE A 156 1.87 -5.07 5.20
N PHE A 157 1.15 -3.95 5.33
CA PHE A 157 0.12 -3.77 6.35
C PHE A 157 -0.99 -4.82 6.21
N LEU A 158 -1.61 -4.94 5.02
CA LEU A 158 -2.73 -5.86 4.78
C LEU A 158 -2.32 -7.33 4.97
N TYR A 159 -1.12 -7.72 4.52
CA TYR A 159 -0.64 -9.09 4.73
C TYR A 159 -0.42 -9.42 6.22
N ASN A 160 0.12 -8.46 6.97
CA ASN A 160 0.47 -8.67 8.38
C ASN A 160 -0.72 -8.53 9.32
N ILE A 161 -1.71 -7.68 9.02
CA ILE A 161 -2.88 -7.50 9.90
C ILE A 161 -3.71 -8.78 9.98
N GLU A 162 -3.91 -9.49 8.86
CA GLU A 162 -4.58 -10.79 8.87
C GLU A 162 -3.73 -11.85 9.60
N THR A 163 -2.41 -11.80 9.44
CA THR A 163 -1.50 -12.72 10.12
C THR A 163 -1.50 -12.49 11.63
N TYR A 164 -1.56 -11.23 12.05
CA TYR A 164 -1.66 -10.81 13.44
C TYR A 164 -2.99 -11.27 14.04
N GLN A 165 -4.11 -11.06 13.36
CA GLN A 165 -5.43 -11.48 13.86
C GLN A 165 -5.53 -13.00 14.10
N ARG A 166 -4.83 -13.80 13.29
CA ARG A 166 -4.79 -15.26 13.45
C ARG A 166 -3.78 -15.75 14.48
N LYS A 167 -2.55 -15.23 14.45
CA LYS A 167 -1.42 -15.79 15.22
C LYS A 167 -1.05 -14.99 16.47
N ARG A 168 -1.52 -13.75 16.60
CA ARG A 168 -1.24 -12.82 17.72
C ARG A 168 0.24 -12.69 18.09
N LYS A 169 1.10 -12.76 17.08
CA LYS A 169 2.56 -12.63 17.27
C LYS A 169 2.98 -11.17 17.29
N LEU A 170 4.04 -10.88 18.05
CA LEU A 170 4.63 -9.55 18.17
C LEU A 170 5.15 -9.00 16.84
N LEU A 171 5.84 -9.81 16.03
CA LEU A 171 6.42 -9.32 14.77
C LEU A 171 5.35 -8.78 13.79
N PRO A 172 4.24 -9.49 13.49
CA PRO A 172 3.13 -8.91 12.73
C PRO A 172 2.55 -7.62 13.32
N PHE A 173 2.47 -7.52 14.66
CA PHE A 173 1.99 -6.31 15.33
C PHE A 173 2.93 -5.11 15.10
N ILE A 174 4.24 -5.32 15.21
CA ILE A 174 5.25 -4.30 14.90
C ILE A 174 5.15 -3.90 13.43
N LEU A 175 5.07 -4.89 12.53
CA LEU A 175 5.01 -4.63 11.09
C LEU A 175 3.76 -3.84 10.69
N ILE A 176 2.57 -4.10 11.26
CA ILE A 176 1.38 -3.28 10.98
C ILE A 176 1.51 -1.87 11.56
N SER A 177 2.09 -1.71 12.74
CA SER A 177 2.23 -0.40 13.40
C SER A 177 3.21 0.49 12.63
N VAL A 178 4.38 -0.06 12.29
CA VAL A 178 5.42 0.65 11.54
C VAL A 178 4.99 0.92 10.10
N SER A 179 4.36 -0.04 9.42
CA SER A 179 3.87 0.21 8.05
C SER A 179 2.78 1.27 8.01
N ALA A 180 1.86 1.31 8.97
CA ALA A 180 0.86 2.39 9.07
C ALA A 180 1.51 3.75 9.35
N ALA A 181 2.49 3.82 10.26
CA ALA A 181 3.23 5.04 10.56
C ALA A 181 3.97 5.58 9.33
N LEU A 182 4.75 4.72 8.68
CA LEU A 182 5.51 5.07 7.48
C LEU A 182 4.58 5.42 6.32
N ALA A 183 3.44 4.75 6.17
CA ALA A 183 2.46 5.07 5.13
C ALA A 183 1.82 6.45 5.35
N CYS A 184 1.59 6.85 6.60
CA CYS A 184 1.15 8.23 6.91
C CYS A 184 2.24 9.25 6.55
N LEU A 185 3.51 8.90 6.75
CA LEU A 185 4.66 9.72 6.37
C LEU A 185 5.03 9.67 4.88
N THR A 186 4.44 8.79 4.07
CA THR A 186 4.55 8.88 2.60
C THR A 186 3.41 9.69 2.00
N ARG A 187 2.18 9.46 2.47
CA ARG A 187 0.98 10.16 1.99
C ARG A 187 0.00 10.35 3.15
N TYR A 188 -0.64 11.51 3.24
CA TYR A 188 -1.70 11.76 4.23
C TYR A 188 -2.90 10.81 4.06
N THR A 189 -3.05 10.20 2.87
CA THR A 189 -4.02 9.11 2.66
C THR A 189 -3.74 7.89 3.53
N GLY A 190 -2.50 7.67 3.97
CA GLY A 190 -2.09 6.59 4.88
C GLY A 190 -2.82 6.58 6.23
N VAL A 191 -3.43 7.69 6.63
CA VAL A 191 -4.33 7.75 7.80
C VAL A 191 -5.48 6.72 7.70
N VAL A 192 -5.86 6.30 6.48
CA VAL A 192 -6.83 5.21 6.30
C VAL A 192 -6.31 3.89 6.90
N LEU A 193 -5.01 3.58 6.81
CA LEU A 193 -4.42 2.39 7.42
C LEU A 193 -4.41 2.50 8.95
N LEU A 194 -4.19 3.69 9.48
CA LEU A 194 -4.29 3.98 10.91
C LEU A 194 -5.72 3.65 11.41
N PHE A 195 -6.76 4.18 10.77
CA PHE A 195 -8.14 3.88 11.16
C PHE A 195 -8.51 2.41 10.95
N THR A 196 -8.08 1.81 9.84
CA THR A 196 -8.30 0.38 9.56
C THR A 196 -7.70 -0.46 10.68
N GLY A 197 -6.47 -0.18 11.10
CA GLY A 197 -5.78 -0.88 12.18
C GLY A 197 -6.48 -0.71 13.52
N MET A 198 -6.86 0.53 13.88
CA MET A 198 -7.62 0.83 15.09
C MET A 198 -8.92 0.02 15.19
N ILE A 199 -9.75 0.09 14.15
CA ILE A 199 -11.03 -0.63 14.09
C ILE A 199 -10.79 -2.14 14.12
N CYS A 200 -9.80 -2.65 13.37
CA CYS A 200 -9.48 -4.07 13.36
C CYS A 200 -9.03 -4.61 14.72
N ILE A 201 -8.23 -3.84 15.47
CA ILE A 201 -7.79 -4.22 16.81
C ILE A 201 -8.96 -4.13 17.80
N LEU A 202 -9.91 -3.19 17.64
CA LEU A 202 -11.07 -3.11 18.51
C LEU A 202 -12.10 -4.24 18.26
N LEU A 203 -12.41 -4.52 16.99
CA LEU A 203 -13.41 -5.53 16.59
C LEU A 203 -12.87 -6.96 16.67
N TRP A 204 -11.64 -7.16 16.20
CA TRP A 204 -10.99 -8.46 16.10
C TRP A 204 -9.70 -8.52 16.91
N GLY A 205 -9.57 -7.73 17.99
CA GLY A 205 -8.48 -7.83 18.95
C GLY A 205 -8.58 -9.04 19.87
N ARG A 206 -7.80 -9.02 20.96
CA ARG A 206 -7.86 -10.04 22.00
C ARG A 206 -9.20 -10.04 22.74
N ASN A 207 -9.58 -11.18 23.29
CA ASN A 207 -10.83 -11.32 24.06
C ASN A 207 -10.77 -10.54 25.39
N ILE A 208 -9.59 -10.42 25.99
CA ILE A 208 -9.38 -9.68 27.23
C ILE A 208 -9.39 -8.19 26.93
N PHE A 209 -10.36 -7.46 27.49
CA PHE A 209 -10.59 -6.04 27.22
C PHE A 209 -9.37 -5.17 27.54
N LYS A 210 -8.69 -5.42 28.68
CA LYS A 210 -7.49 -4.66 29.07
C LYS A 210 -6.36 -4.81 28.06
N GLU A 211 -6.08 -6.03 27.60
CA GLU A 211 -5.03 -6.28 26.60
C GLU A 211 -5.39 -5.66 25.25
N ARG A 212 -6.67 -5.73 24.87
CA ARG A 212 -7.18 -5.09 23.64
C ARG A 212 -6.97 -3.58 23.66
N ILE A 213 -7.26 -2.91 24.77
CA ILE A 213 -7.02 -1.47 24.92
C ILE A 213 -5.52 -1.17 24.88
N GLY A 214 -4.68 -1.97 25.54
CA GLY A 214 -3.22 -1.80 25.49
C GLY A 214 -2.66 -1.91 24.07
N GLU A 215 -3.11 -2.90 23.28
CA GLU A 215 -2.74 -3.07 21.87
C GLU A 215 -3.27 -1.91 21.00
N PHE A 216 -4.49 -1.45 21.25
CA PHE A 216 -5.08 -0.30 20.56
C PHE A 216 -4.28 0.99 20.81
N LEU A 217 -3.97 1.29 22.08
CA LEU A 217 -3.23 2.49 22.46
C LEU A 217 -1.81 2.44 21.91
N SER A 218 -1.11 1.31 22.06
CA SER A 218 0.25 1.15 21.53
C SER A 218 0.30 1.28 20.01
N PHE A 219 -0.60 0.62 19.28
CA PHE A 219 -0.72 0.79 17.83
C PHE A 219 -0.98 2.25 17.45
N THR A 220 -1.94 2.90 18.12
CA THR A 220 -2.34 4.27 17.81
C THR A 220 -1.19 5.25 18.05
N ILE A 221 -0.48 5.12 19.16
CA ILE A 221 0.68 5.96 19.49
C ILE A 221 1.78 5.75 18.43
N VAL A 222 2.16 4.51 18.15
CA VAL A 222 3.24 4.22 17.18
C VAL A 222 2.88 4.71 15.78
N ALA A 223 1.63 4.53 15.35
CA ALA A 223 1.16 4.93 14.03
C ALA A 223 0.99 6.47 13.89
N SER A 224 0.53 7.15 14.94
CA SER A 224 0.20 8.59 14.86
C SER A 224 1.37 9.51 15.22
N LEU A 225 2.29 9.07 16.08
CA LEU A 225 3.35 9.94 16.60
C LEU A 225 4.23 10.55 15.50
N PRO A 226 4.71 9.81 14.48
CA PRO A 226 5.57 10.40 13.46
C PRO A 226 4.85 11.42 12.58
N ILE A 227 3.61 11.14 12.17
CA ILE A 227 2.81 12.08 11.38
C ILE A 227 2.36 13.28 12.20
N GLY A 228 2.06 13.09 13.49
CA GLY A 228 1.75 14.16 14.42
C GLY A 228 2.91 15.13 14.57
N GLY A 229 4.12 14.62 14.77
CA GLY A 229 5.33 15.45 14.80
C GLY A 229 5.54 16.24 13.51
N TRP A 230 5.30 15.63 12.34
CA TRP A 230 5.40 16.31 11.06
C TRP A 230 4.37 17.44 10.90
N ILE A 231 3.11 17.19 11.28
CA ILE A 231 2.03 18.19 11.21
C ILE A 231 2.30 19.36 12.17
N ILE A 232 2.78 19.08 13.38
CA ILE A 232 3.16 20.12 14.34
C ILE A 232 4.29 20.99 13.77
N ARG A 233 5.31 20.38 13.16
CA ARG A 233 6.39 21.09 12.46
C ARG A 233 5.85 21.98 11.34
N ASN A 234 4.89 21.50 10.54
CA ASN A 234 4.28 22.30 9.48
C ASN A 234 3.54 23.52 10.05
N TYR A 235 2.78 23.34 11.13
CA TYR A 235 2.08 24.44 11.78
C TYR A 235 3.02 25.56 12.22
N PHE A 236 4.14 25.22 12.87
CA PHE A 236 5.11 26.21 13.33
C PHE A 236 5.83 26.95 12.20
N LEU A 237 5.96 26.35 11.02
CA LEU A 237 6.71 26.95 9.91
C LEU A 237 5.85 27.69 8.89
N SER A 238 4.62 27.23 8.67
CA SER A 238 3.75 27.75 7.60
C SER A 238 2.34 28.11 8.07
N ASN A 239 2.06 28.09 9.37
CA ASN A 239 0.72 28.31 9.96
C ASN A 239 -0.37 27.43 9.32
N THR A 240 0.01 26.30 8.74
CA THR A 240 -0.86 25.37 8.03
C THR A 240 -0.48 23.95 8.40
N LEU A 241 -1.47 23.09 8.63
CA LEU A 241 -1.22 21.71 9.09
C LEU A 241 -0.68 20.81 7.96
N ILE A 242 -1.22 20.96 6.74
CA ILE A 242 -1.01 20.05 5.60
C ILE A 242 -0.73 20.87 4.30
N GLY A 243 -0.20 22.09 4.49
CA GLY A 243 -0.03 23.09 3.43
C GLY A 243 -1.36 23.66 2.92
N GLN A 244 -1.28 24.66 2.04
CA GLN A 244 -2.46 25.20 1.36
C GLN A 244 -2.93 24.20 0.29
N ARG A 245 -4.19 23.77 0.38
CA ARG A 245 -4.82 22.82 -0.55
C ARG A 245 -6.10 23.41 -1.09
N ALA A 246 -6.43 23.10 -2.34
CA ALA A 246 -7.76 23.37 -2.87
C ALA A 246 -8.81 22.58 -2.08
N VAL A 247 -9.93 23.20 -1.79
CA VAL A 247 -11.08 22.54 -1.16
C VAL A 247 -11.62 21.48 -2.13
N SER A 248 -12.00 20.30 -1.63
CA SER A 248 -12.66 19.30 -2.48
C SER A 248 -13.99 19.86 -2.97
N SER A 249 -14.13 19.99 -4.28
CA SER A 249 -15.36 20.45 -4.94
C SER A 249 -16.33 19.31 -5.25
N TYR A 250 -15.96 18.05 -4.95
CA TYR A 250 -16.75 16.87 -5.29
C TYR A 250 -17.56 16.35 -4.11
N THR A 251 -18.77 15.90 -4.41
CA THR A 251 -19.67 15.18 -3.51
C THR A 251 -19.26 13.71 -3.35
N LEU A 252 -19.76 13.05 -2.30
CA LEU A 252 -19.49 11.62 -2.05
C LEU A 252 -19.92 10.73 -3.21
N PHE A 253 -21.06 11.03 -3.85
CA PHE A 253 -21.55 10.27 -5.00
C PHE A 253 -20.65 10.43 -6.22
N GLU A 254 -20.16 11.64 -6.48
CA GLU A 254 -19.20 11.89 -7.56
C GLU A 254 -17.87 11.14 -7.32
N ASN A 255 -17.36 11.12 -6.09
CA ASN A 255 -16.15 10.36 -5.75
C ASN A 255 -16.34 8.85 -5.98
N ILE A 256 -17.50 8.29 -5.62
CA ILE A 256 -17.82 6.88 -5.91
C ILE A 256 -17.87 6.63 -7.42
N ASN A 257 -18.46 7.53 -8.20
CA ASN A 257 -18.48 7.41 -9.66
C ASN A 257 -17.08 7.52 -10.26
N PHE A 258 -16.24 8.44 -9.79
CA PHE A 258 -14.84 8.53 -10.21
C PHE A 258 -14.06 7.26 -9.90
N PHE A 259 -14.28 6.66 -8.73
CA PHE A 259 -13.65 5.41 -8.33
C PHE A 259 -13.97 4.28 -9.32
N TRP A 260 -15.26 4.09 -9.64
CA TRP A 260 -15.68 3.05 -10.60
C TRP A 260 -15.18 3.33 -12.02
N ASN A 261 -15.28 4.58 -12.48
CA ASN A 261 -14.77 5.00 -13.78
C ASN A 261 -13.25 4.87 -13.91
N THR A 262 -12.51 4.86 -12.79
CA THR A 262 -11.07 4.62 -12.76
C THR A 262 -10.74 3.13 -12.72
N LEU A 263 -11.48 2.34 -11.95
CA LEU A 263 -11.21 0.91 -11.75
C LEU A 263 -11.65 0.04 -12.91
N LEU A 264 -12.84 0.26 -13.46
CA LEU A 264 -13.38 -0.61 -14.50
C LEU A 264 -12.49 -0.68 -15.75
N PRO A 265 -11.97 0.44 -16.29
CA PRO A 265 -11.14 0.38 -17.49
C PRO A 265 -9.84 -0.39 -17.31
N TRP A 266 -9.40 -0.66 -16.07
CA TRP A 266 -8.22 -1.47 -15.80
C TRP A 266 -8.45 -2.96 -16.09
N TYR A 267 -9.69 -3.43 -16.06
CA TYR A 267 -10.03 -4.85 -16.22
C TYR A 267 -10.96 -5.12 -17.41
N LEU A 268 -11.71 -4.11 -17.83
CA LEU A 268 -12.70 -4.23 -18.90
C LEU A 268 -12.38 -3.20 -19.97
N PRO A 269 -12.17 -3.61 -21.24
CA PRO A 269 -11.87 -2.70 -22.34
C PRO A 269 -13.09 -1.87 -22.78
N LEU A 270 -14.13 -1.76 -21.95
CA LEU A 270 -15.42 -1.17 -22.28
C LEU A 270 -15.78 -0.07 -21.28
N LYS A 271 -16.26 1.07 -21.80
CA LYS A 271 -17.06 2.04 -21.03
C LYS A 271 -18.42 1.40 -20.74
N LEU A 272 -18.47 0.51 -19.76
CA LEU A 272 -19.72 -0.09 -19.30
C LEU A 272 -20.55 1.01 -18.63
N SER A 273 -21.80 1.17 -19.05
CA SER A 273 -22.76 2.01 -18.33
C SER A 273 -23.02 1.45 -16.93
N ASP A 274 -23.41 2.31 -15.99
CA ASP A 274 -23.62 2.00 -14.56
C ASP A 274 -24.51 0.75 -14.34
N VAL A 275 -25.41 0.47 -15.27
CA VAL A 275 -26.34 -0.67 -15.26
C VAL A 275 -25.61 -2.02 -15.30
N TYR A 276 -24.56 -2.17 -16.10
CA TYR A 276 -23.84 -3.44 -16.24
C TYR A 276 -22.93 -3.73 -15.03
N LEU A 277 -22.42 -2.68 -14.39
CA LEU A 277 -21.68 -2.74 -13.13
C LEU A 277 -22.56 -3.26 -12.00
N GLY A 278 -23.79 -2.74 -11.92
CA GLY A 278 -24.83 -3.24 -11.02
C GLY A 278 -25.08 -4.73 -11.23
N PHE A 279 -25.15 -5.19 -12.48
CA PHE A 279 -25.33 -6.62 -12.80
C PHE A 279 -24.14 -7.49 -12.38
N ILE A 280 -22.90 -7.05 -12.61
CA ILE A 280 -21.71 -7.83 -12.22
C ILE A 280 -21.62 -7.93 -10.70
N LEU A 281 -21.83 -6.82 -9.98
CA LEU A 281 -21.86 -6.81 -8.52
C LEU A 281 -23.02 -7.66 -7.99
N LEU A 282 -24.19 -7.63 -8.62
CA LEU A 282 -25.32 -8.48 -8.26
C LEU A 282 -24.97 -9.97 -8.43
N ILE A 283 -24.32 -10.36 -9.53
CA ILE A 283 -23.89 -11.74 -9.78
C ILE A 283 -22.84 -12.18 -8.74
N ILE A 284 -21.85 -11.33 -8.43
CA ILE A 284 -20.83 -11.62 -7.41
C ILE A 284 -21.49 -11.74 -6.02
N THR A 285 -22.45 -10.87 -5.70
CA THR A 285 -23.14 -10.87 -4.41
C THR A 285 -24.04 -12.10 -4.28
N ILE A 286 -24.79 -12.45 -5.33
CA ILE A 286 -25.58 -13.68 -5.41
C ILE A 286 -24.67 -14.90 -5.28
N TRP A 287 -23.53 -14.93 -5.96
CA TRP A 287 -22.55 -16.02 -5.86
C TRP A 287 -21.97 -16.15 -4.45
N ILE A 288 -21.62 -15.02 -3.80
CA ILE A 288 -21.16 -15.01 -2.41
C ILE A 288 -22.27 -15.53 -1.48
N LEU A 289 -23.52 -15.12 -1.66
CA LEU A 289 -24.66 -15.58 -0.86
C LEU A 289 -24.92 -17.08 -1.08
N PHE A 290 -24.85 -17.58 -2.32
CA PHE A 290 -25.04 -19.00 -2.65
C PHE A 290 -23.91 -19.89 -2.09
N VAL A 291 -22.67 -19.41 -2.10
CA VAL A 291 -21.53 -20.12 -1.52
C VAL A 291 -21.55 -20.04 0.01
N SER A 292 -22.18 -19.00 0.57
CA SER A 292 -22.29 -18.73 2.00
C SER A 292 -23.26 -19.68 2.73
N ASP A 293 -24.11 -20.47 2.07
CA ASP A 293 -25.00 -21.39 2.80
C ASP A 293 -24.31 -22.59 3.48
N ARG A 294 -22.96 -22.66 3.44
CA ARG A 294 -22.19 -23.66 4.18
C ARG A 294 -21.57 -23.08 5.48
N GLU A 295 -22.27 -23.35 6.58
CA GLU A 295 -21.88 -23.22 7.99
C GLU A 295 -21.51 -21.81 8.53
N LYS A 296 -22.26 -21.36 9.54
CA LYS A 296 -22.11 -20.07 10.25
C LYS A 296 -20.70 -19.83 10.83
N ILE A 297 -20.00 -20.91 11.23
CA ILE A 297 -18.63 -20.86 11.78
C ILE A 297 -17.60 -20.51 10.69
N SER A 298 -17.81 -20.99 9.46
CA SER A 298 -16.95 -20.68 8.31
C SER A 298 -17.02 -19.19 7.97
N LYS A 299 -18.21 -18.58 8.05
CA LYS A 299 -18.45 -17.15 7.79
C LYS A 299 -17.70 -16.24 8.75
N ILE A 300 -17.73 -16.54 10.05
CA ILE A 300 -17.03 -15.71 11.07
C ILE A 300 -15.52 -15.78 10.84
N LEU A 301 -14.98 -16.96 10.49
CA LEU A 301 -13.57 -17.12 10.18
C LEU A 301 -13.19 -16.35 8.90
N LEU A 302 -14.05 -16.39 7.88
CA LEU A 302 -13.87 -15.72 6.60
C LEU A 302 -13.97 -14.19 6.72
N LEU A 303 -14.89 -13.69 7.56
CA LEU A 303 -14.99 -12.27 7.94
C LEU A 303 -13.74 -11.79 8.70
N LYS A 304 -13.18 -12.60 9.61
CA LYS A 304 -11.89 -12.26 10.23
C LYS A 304 -10.73 -12.28 9.23
N GLN A 305 -10.85 -13.07 8.16
CA GLN A 305 -9.79 -13.21 7.17
C GLN A 305 -9.78 -12.07 6.15
N ILE A 306 -10.96 -11.70 5.62
CA ILE A 306 -11.10 -10.71 4.54
C ILE A 306 -11.54 -9.35 5.09
N GLY A 307 -12.10 -9.30 6.30
CA GLY A 307 -12.62 -8.09 6.95
C GLY A 307 -11.66 -6.91 6.98
N PRO A 308 -10.37 -7.07 7.31
CA PRO A 308 -9.41 -5.96 7.27
C PRO A 308 -9.25 -5.34 5.88
N SER A 309 -9.20 -6.18 4.85
CA SER A 309 -9.09 -5.73 3.45
C SER A 309 -10.38 -5.05 2.98
N LEU A 310 -11.55 -5.59 3.35
CA LEU A 310 -12.84 -4.96 3.02
C LEU A 310 -13.00 -3.62 3.72
N LEU A 311 -12.69 -3.56 5.03
CA LEU A 311 -12.74 -2.34 5.81
C LEU A 311 -11.82 -1.27 5.22
N PHE A 312 -10.59 -1.66 4.87
CA PHE A 312 -9.67 -0.77 4.17
C PHE A 312 -10.28 -0.23 2.87
N THR A 313 -10.79 -1.11 2.00
CA THR A 313 -11.37 -0.70 0.72
C THR A 313 -12.53 0.28 0.91
N ILE A 314 -13.43 0.04 1.87
CA ILE A 314 -14.57 0.92 2.17
C ILE A 314 -14.09 2.29 2.65
N LEU A 315 -13.14 2.33 3.59
CA LEU A 315 -12.60 3.59 4.11
C LEU A 315 -11.79 4.36 3.06
N TYR A 316 -11.11 3.64 2.15
CA TYR A 316 -10.30 4.24 1.11
C TYR A 316 -11.15 4.78 -0.04
N SER A 317 -12.23 4.09 -0.44
CA SER A 317 -13.12 4.55 -1.51
C SER A 317 -13.98 5.75 -1.13
N GLY A 318 -14.13 6.03 0.17
CA GLY A 318 -14.87 7.20 0.67
C GLY A 318 -14.05 8.51 0.74
N LYS A 319 -12.76 8.48 0.39
CA LYS A 319 -11.89 9.67 0.31
C LYS A 319 -11.88 10.24 -1.11
#